data_AF-A0A953L353-F1
#
_entry.id   AF-A0A953L353-F1
#
_cell.length_a   1.000
_cell.length_b   1.000
_cell.length_c   1.000
_cell.angle_alpha   90.00
_cell.angle_beta   90.00
_cell.angle_gamma   90.00
#
_symmetry.space_group_name_H-M   'P 1'
#
loop_
_entity.id
_entity.type
_entity.pdbx_description
1 polymer ?
#
loop_
_entity_poly.entity_id
_entity_poly.type
_entity_poly.pdbx_seq_one_letter_code
_entity_poly.pdbx_strand_id
1 'polypeptide(L)'
;MNDTLVDRIYEAAFVPEFWPSVLGEIADRANAASGELQIVVNGEAPRWKATEVTHETLSTFMASGLWRSCERPGRYLQADHAGFLCDVDIMTHEQFERDPVRHLFSSVGLGWQLGTVIPMTTGEIIGLTFERWIERGKPSAKDCAVLDALRPHLARSALVAARLRLERAEAAVSALDAMGVPAAVISGSGCVLTANRFFDAMGHIFVLSRLVVSPSPTAARTGSFRTR
;
A
#
# COMPACT_ATOMS: atom_id res chain seq x y z
N MET A 1 5.62 -14.98 -26.52
CA MET A 1 6.57 -14.58 -25.45
C MET A 1 5.98 -15.15 -24.17
N ASN A 2 6.72 -15.98 -23.43
CA ASN A 2 6.16 -16.63 -22.24
C ASN A 2 6.40 -15.67 -21.06
N ASP A 3 5.47 -14.76 -20.80
CA ASP A 3 5.60 -13.82 -19.68
C ASP A 3 5.60 -14.57 -18.36
N THR A 4 6.57 -14.28 -17.50
CA THR A 4 6.61 -14.87 -16.17
C THR A 4 5.64 -14.12 -15.25
N LEU A 5 5.20 -14.77 -14.16
CA LEU A 5 4.38 -14.09 -13.14
C LEU A 5 5.07 -12.84 -12.59
N VAL A 6 6.41 -12.85 -12.52
CA VAL A 6 7.18 -11.68 -12.09
C VAL A 6 7.01 -10.51 -13.06
N ASP A 7 7.06 -10.76 -14.37
CA ASP A 7 6.86 -9.72 -15.39
C ASP A 7 5.46 -9.11 -15.27
N ARG A 8 4.45 -9.96 -15.08
CA ARG A 8 3.05 -9.52 -14.88
C ARG A 8 2.84 -8.73 -13.59
N ILE A 9 3.57 -9.03 -12.51
CA ILE A 9 3.57 -8.22 -11.28
C ILE A 9 4.06 -6.79 -11.59
N TYR A 10 5.12 -6.66 -12.40
CA TYR A 10 5.60 -5.34 -12.81
C TYR A 10 4.62 -4.66 -13.76
N GLU A 11 4.04 -5.38 -14.72
CA GLU A 11 3.05 -4.84 -15.64
C GLU A 11 1.82 -4.31 -14.89
N ALA A 12 1.29 -5.06 -13.92
CA ALA A 12 0.16 -4.64 -13.09
C ALA A 12 0.44 -3.38 -12.25
N ALA A 13 1.72 -3.08 -11.97
CA ALA A 13 2.10 -1.82 -11.34
C ALA A 13 1.88 -0.61 -12.27
N PHE A 14 1.94 -0.81 -13.59
CA PHE A 14 1.63 0.21 -14.61
C PHE A 14 0.16 0.19 -15.03
N VAL A 15 -0.47 -0.98 -15.05
CA VAL A 15 -1.86 -1.22 -15.47
C VAL A 15 -2.64 -1.90 -14.33
N PRO A 16 -3.22 -1.12 -13.40
CA PRO A 16 -3.83 -1.66 -12.19
C PRO A 16 -4.99 -2.65 -12.42
N GLU A 17 -5.56 -2.67 -13.62
CA GLU A 17 -6.61 -3.58 -14.07
C GLU A 17 -6.13 -5.03 -14.14
N PHE A 18 -4.81 -5.27 -14.22
CA PHE A 18 -4.25 -6.62 -14.25
C PHE A 18 -4.10 -7.24 -12.85
N TRP A 19 -4.19 -6.46 -11.78
CA TRP A 19 -4.02 -6.96 -10.41
C TRP A 19 -4.94 -8.13 -10.05
N PRO A 20 -6.27 -8.12 -10.33
CA PRO A 20 -7.13 -9.25 -10.01
C PRO A 20 -6.62 -10.59 -10.59
N SER A 21 -6.14 -10.59 -11.82
CA SER A 21 -5.60 -11.79 -12.46
C SER A 21 -4.24 -12.21 -11.89
N VAL A 22 -3.36 -11.24 -11.61
CA VAL A 22 -2.05 -11.50 -10.98
C VAL A 22 -2.23 -12.05 -9.55
N LEU A 23 -3.12 -11.47 -8.77
CA LEU A 23 -3.46 -11.92 -7.42
C LEU A 23 -4.03 -13.35 -7.44
N GLY A 24 -4.89 -13.66 -8.41
CA GLY A 24 -5.42 -15.01 -8.60
C GLY A 24 -4.33 -16.04 -8.85
N GLU A 25 -3.39 -15.75 -9.76
CA GLU A 25 -2.29 -16.67 -10.04
C GLU A 25 -1.33 -16.84 -8.84
N ILE A 26 -1.08 -15.77 -8.07
CA ILE A 26 -0.30 -15.87 -6.83
C ILE A 26 -1.05 -16.74 -5.81
N ALA A 27 -2.36 -16.55 -5.67
CA ALA A 27 -3.20 -17.32 -4.75
C ALA A 27 -3.16 -18.82 -5.09
N ASP A 28 -3.30 -19.17 -6.37
CA ASP A 28 -3.23 -20.55 -6.84
C ASP A 28 -1.89 -21.22 -6.47
N ARG A 29 -0.77 -20.51 -6.69
CA ARG A 29 0.58 -20.99 -6.36
C ARG A 29 0.80 -21.13 -4.85
N ALA A 30 0.15 -20.29 -4.06
CA ALA A 30 0.23 -20.29 -2.60
C ALA A 30 -0.85 -21.17 -1.93
N ASN A 31 -1.64 -21.91 -2.71
CA ASN A 31 -2.75 -22.72 -2.20
C ASN A 31 -3.73 -21.89 -1.34
N ALA A 32 -3.97 -20.65 -1.80
CA ALA A 32 -4.97 -19.73 -1.27
C ALA A 32 -6.20 -19.73 -2.18
N ALA A 33 -7.32 -19.28 -1.62
CA ALA A 33 -8.59 -19.13 -2.30
C ALA A 33 -8.73 -17.79 -3.01
N SER A 34 -8.07 -16.77 -2.49
CA SER A 34 -8.18 -15.38 -2.90
C SER A 34 -6.85 -14.65 -2.65
N GLY A 35 -6.71 -13.51 -3.31
CA GLY A 35 -5.69 -12.52 -3.00
C GLY A 35 -6.23 -11.09 -3.08
N GLU A 36 -5.68 -10.23 -2.24
CA GLU A 36 -6.03 -8.81 -2.17
C GLU A 36 -4.78 -7.95 -2.11
N LEU A 37 -4.87 -6.77 -2.72
CA LEU A 37 -3.90 -5.70 -2.62
C LEU A 37 -4.63 -4.44 -2.15
N GLN A 38 -4.12 -3.84 -1.09
CA GLN A 38 -4.70 -2.66 -0.46
C GLN A 38 -3.63 -1.57 -0.31
N ILE A 39 -3.99 -0.33 -0.64
CA ILE A 39 -3.18 0.87 -0.42
C ILE A 39 -3.86 1.67 0.67
N VAL A 40 -3.28 1.64 1.86
CA VAL A 40 -3.79 2.33 3.05
C VAL A 40 -3.12 3.69 3.16
N VAL A 41 -3.94 4.72 3.22
CA VAL A 41 -3.54 6.11 3.50
C VAL A 41 -4.23 6.54 4.78
N ASN A 42 -3.51 7.24 5.65
CA ASN A 42 -4.06 7.64 6.94
C ASN A 42 -5.34 8.48 6.76
N GLY A 43 -6.42 8.10 7.44
CA GLY A 43 -7.70 8.82 7.45
C GLY A 43 -8.64 8.55 6.25
N GLU A 44 -8.14 7.93 5.19
CA GLU A 44 -8.91 7.63 3.96
C GLU A 44 -9.28 6.14 3.88
N ALA A 45 -10.35 5.84 3.15
CA ALA A 45 -10.69 4.46 2.82
C ALA A 45 -9.58 3.85 1.94
N PRO A 46 -9.13 2.62 2.23
CA PRO A 46 -8.12 1.96 1.41
C PRO A 46 -8.55 1.86 -0.04
N ARG A 47 -7.63 2.14 -0.96
CA ARG A 47 -7.80 1.74 -2.37
C ARG A 47 -7.44 0.27 -2.48
N TRP A 48 -8.16 -0.50 -3.25
CA TRP A 48 -7.97 -1.94 -3.26
C TRP A 48 -8.19 -2.59 -4.63
N LYS A 49 -7.61 -3.78 -4.78
CA LYS A 49 -7.86 -4.74 -5.85
C LYS A 49 -7.95 -6.12 -5.20
N ALA A 50 -8.86 -6.96 -5.67
CA ALA A 50 -9.04 -8.30 -5.14
C ALA A 50 -9.39 -9.27 -6.26
N THR A 51 -9.24 -10.56 -5.98
CA THR A 51 -9.82 -11.62 -6.81
C THR A 51 -11.35 -11.60 -6.72
N GLU A 52 -12.01 -12.24 -7.67
CA GLU A 52 -13.48 -12.30 -7.73
C GLU A 52 -14.10 -12.91 -6.47
N VAL A 53 -13.42 -13.87 -5.85
CA VAL A 53 -13.87 -14.59 -4.64
C VAL A 53 -14.18 -13.65 -3.48
N THR A 54 -13.36 -12.63 -3.24
CA THR A 54 -13.58 -11.67 -2.14
C THR A 54 -14.06 -10.30 -2.59
N HIS A 55 -14.24 -10.07 -3.89
CA HIS A 55 -14.53 -8.73 -4.43
C HIS A 55 -15.80 -8.09 -3.83
N GLU A 56 -16.93 -8.81 -3.82
CA GLU A 56 -18.21 -8.30 -3.29
C GLU A 56 -18.13 -8.08 -1.77
N THR A 57 -17.56 -9.05 -1.07
CA THR A 57 -17.35 -9.07 0.37
C THR A 57 -16.48 -7.89 0.83
N LEU A 58 -15.35 -7.67 0.15
CA LEU A 58 -14.44 -6.56 0.42
C LEU A 58 -15.08 -5.20 0.05
N SER A 59 -15.83 -5.13 -1.05
CA SER A 59 -16.59 -3.93 -1.43
C SER A 59 -17.59 -3.53 -0.35
N THR A 60 -18.33 -4.50 0.19
CA THR A 60 -19.28 -4.28 1.31
C THR A 60 -18.56 -3.80 2.56
N PHE A 61 -17.42 -4.41 2.90
CA PHE A 61 -16.60 -4.02 4.04
C PHE A 61 -16.09 -2.58 3.93
N MET A 62 -15.58 -2.20 2.76
CA MET A 62 -15.10 -0.85 2.51
C MET A 62 -16.24 0.19 2.59
N ALA A 63 -17.40 -0.11 2.00
CA ALA A 63 -18.59 0.75 2.03
C ALA A 63 -19.17 0.92 3.45
N SER A 64 -19.11 -0.12 4.28
CA SER A 64 -19.62 -0.10 5.66
C SER A 64 -18.82 0.79 6.62
N GLY A 65 -17.57 1.13 6.28
CA GLY A 65 -16.67 1.86 7.17
C GLY A 65 -16.01 1.00 8.27
N LEU A 66 -16.32 -0.30 8.35
CA LEU A 66 -15.75 -1.23 9.33
C LEU A 66 -14.22 -1.35 9.24
N TRP A 67 -13.63 -1.00 8.10
CA TRP A 67 -12.17 -0.89 7.93
C TRP A 67 -11.52 0.05 8.95
N ARG A 68 -12.25 1.05 9.46
CA ARG A 68 -11.72 2.00 10.48
C ARG A 68 -11.42 1.33 11.81
N SER A 69 -12.12 0.25 12.14
CA SER A 69 -11.90 -0.53 13.36
C SER A 69 -11.04 -1.77 13.13
N CYS A 70 -10.52 -1.98 11.91
CA CYS A 70 -9.70 -3.14 11.60
C CYS A 70 -8.30 -2.98 12.20
N GLU A 71 -7.91 -3.89 13.09
CA GLU A 71 -6.60 -3.86 13.74
C GLU A 71 -5.49 -4.49 12.89
N ARG A 72 -5.84 -5.28 11.85
CA ARG A 72 -4.89 -6.11 11.08
C ARG A 72 -3.69 -5.31 10.55
N PRO A 73 -3.84 -4.16 9.86
CA PRO A 73 -2.69 -3.43 9.33
C PRO A 73 -1.70 -3.02 10.43
N GLY A 74 -2.22 -2.58 11.58
CA GLY A 74 -1.40 -2.22 12.74
C GLY A 74 -0.63 -3.43 13.31
N ARG A 75 -1.23 -4.62 13.30
CA ARG A 75 -0.56 -5.84 13.79
C ARG A 75 0.56 -6.31 12.88
N TYR A 76 0.34 -6.27 11.57
CA TYR A 76 1.40 -6.58 10.62
C TYR A 76 2.58 -5.61 10.72
N LEU A 77 2.31 -4.31 10.96
CA LEU A 77 3.38 -3.33 11.19
C LEU A 77 4.13 -3.60 12.50
N GLN A 78 3.43 -3.89 13.59
CA GLN A 78 4.03 -4.20 14.90
C GLN A 78 4.85 -5.48 14.88
N ALA A 79 4.49 -6.46 14.05
CA ALA A 79 5.25 -7.69 13.89
C ALA A 79 6.62 -7.46 13.21
N ASP A 80 6.81 -6.31 12.53
CA ASP A 80 8.05 -5.89 11.88
C ASP A 80 8.74 -7.02 11.08
N HIS A 81 7.94 -7.73 10.30
CA HIS A 81 8.39 -8.93 9.59
C HIS A 81 8.44 -8.69 8.09
N ALA A 82 9.63 -8.91 7.50
CA ALA A 82 9.88 -8.75 6.07
C ALA A 82 9.46 -9.98 5.23
N GLY A 83 8.30 -10.55 5.54
CA GLY A 83 7.74 -11.76 4.92
C GLY A 83 6.21 -11.85 5.11
N PHE A 84 5.63 -12.99 4.77
CA PHE A 84 4.21 -13.29 4.99
C PHE A 84 4.00 -13.99 6.32
N LEU A 85 3.04 -13.49 7.11
CA LEU A 85 2.60 -14.10 8.37
C LEU A 85 1.12 -14.47 8.28
N CYS A 86 0.71 -15.48 9.03
CA CYS A 86 -0.71 -15.76 9.23
C CYS A 86 -1.28 -14.79 10.26
N ASP A 87 -2.49 -14.30 10.04
CA ASP A 87 -3.24 -13.44 10.97
C ASP A 87 -3.31 -13.99 12.41
N VAL A 88 -3.56 -15.29 12.57
CA VAL A 88 -3.59 -15.95 13.89
C VAL A 88 -2.23 -15.96 14.62
N ASP A 89 -1.12 -15.70 13.93
CA ASP A 89 0.22 -15.67 14.53
C ASP A 89 0.61 -14.27 15.03
N ILE A 90 -0.13 -13.23 14.64
CA ILE A 90 0.14 -11.83 15.00
C ILE A 90 -0.98 -11.18 15.81
N MET A 91 -2.14 -11.85 15.92
CA MET A 91 -3.28 -11.42 16.71
C MET A 91 -3.46 -12.36 17.90
N THR A 92 -3.77 -11.80 19.06
CA THR A 92 -4.23 -12.60 20.20
C THR A 92 -5.62 -13.18 19.91
N HIS A 93 -6.00 -14.23 20.63
CA HIS A 93 -7.31 -14.85 20.48
C HIS A 93 -8.47 -13.84 20.61
N GLU A 94 -8.45 -12.97 21.63
CA GLU A 94 -9.49 -11.95 21.83
C GLU A 94 -9.61 -10.98 20.66
N GLN A 95 -8.48 -10.54 20.09
CA GLN A 95 -8.47 -9.65 18.93
C GLN A 95 -8.99 -10.37 17.69
N PHE A 96 -8.65 -11.64 17.54
CA PHE A 96 -9.09 -12.46 16.43
C PHE A 96 -10.59 -12.81 16.51
N GLU A 97 -11.17 -12.91 17.70
CA GLU A 97 -12.61 -13.14 17.90
C GLU A 97 -13.46 -11.87 17.61
N ARG A 98 -12.93 -10.68 17.88
CA ARG A 98 -13.64 -9.40 17.60
C ARG A 98 -13.34 -8.80 16.22
N ASP A 99 -12.53 -9.46 15.42
CA ASP A 99 -12.05 -8.94 14.14
C ASP A 99 -13.18 -8.93 13.09
N PRO A 100 -13.59 -7.76 12.56
CA PRO A 100 -14.65 -7.69 11.57
C PRO A 100 -14.30 -8.41 10.26
N VAL A 101 -13.01 -8.48 9.90
CA VAL A 101 -12.56 -9.18 8.69
C VAL A 101 -12.79 -10.68 8.83
N ARG A 102 -12.57 -11.25 10.01
CA ARG A 102 -12.86 -12.67 10.26
C ARG A 102 -14.34 -12.99 10.07
N HIS A 103 -15.24 -12.21 10.67
CA HIS A 103 -16.68 -12.46 10.52
C HIS A 103 -17.10 -12.39 9.06
N LEU A 104 -16.62 -11.37 8.35
CA LEU A 104 -16.86 -11.16 6.94
C LEU A 104 -16.39 -12.36 6.09
N PHE A 105 -15.15 -12.80 6.26
CA PHE A 105 -14.55 -13.90 5.51
C PHE A 105 -15.16 -15.26 5.86
N SER A 106 -15.50 -15.48 7.13
CA SER A 106 -16.17 -16.72 7.55
C SER A 106 -17.53 -16.92 6.88
N SER A 107 -18.25 -15.82 6.57
CA SER A 107 -19.55 -15.89 5.89
C SER A 107 -19.48 -16.44 4.47
N VAL A 108 -18.30 -16.36 3.84
CA VAL A 108 -18.02 -16.89 2.50
C VAL A 108 -17.11 -18.12 2.53
N GLY A 109 -16.83 -18.69 3.71
CA GLY A 109 -16.05 -19.93 3.86
C GLY A 109 -14.53 -19.75 4.01
N LEU A 110 -14.05 -18.53 4.17
CA LEU A 110 -12.64 -18.20 4.36
C LEU A 110 -12.28 -18.11 5.85
N GLY A 111 -11.13 -18.66 6.23
CA GLY A 111 -10.78 -18.93 7.63
C GLY A 111 -9.44 -18.37 8.11
N TRP A 112 -8.45 -18.33 7.24
CA TRP A 112 -7.11 -17.83 7.55
C TRP A 112 -6.65 -16.86 6.50
N GLN A 113 -5.77 -15.94 6.89
CA GLN A 113 -5.19 -14.97 5.98
C GLN A 113 -3.68 -14.96 6.14
N LEU A 114 -2.96 -15.21 5.06
CA LEU A 114 -1.55 -14.86 4.94
C LEU A 114 -1.45 -13.40 4.52
N GLY A 115 -0.62 -12.61 5.18
CA GLY A 115 -0.48 -11.21 4.82
C GLY A 115 0.92 -10.67 5.02
N THR A 116 1.21 -9.58 4.32
CA THR A 116 2.40 -8.77 4.51
C THR A 116 2.07 -7.29 4.33
N VAL A 117 2.84 -6.43 4.97
CA VAL A 117 2.77 -4.98 4.79
C VAL A 117 4.10 -4.43 4.28
N ILE A 118 4.00 -3.38 3.47
CA ILE A 118 5.14 -2.68 2.88
C ILE A 118 4.93 -1.19 3.10
N PRO A 119 5.58 -0.61 4.13
CA PRO A 119 5.56 0.82 4.36
C PRO A 119 6.25 1.56 3.20
N MET A 120 5.60 2.58 2.65
CA MET A 120 6.15 3.40 1.58
C MET A 120 6.72 4.71 2.13
N THR A 121 7.77 5.24 1.48
CA THR A 121 8.38 6.52 1.85
C THR A 121 7.43 7.71 1.67
N THR A 122 6.38 7.55 0.87
CA THR A 122 5.34 8.54 0.60
C THR A 122 4.22 8.55 1.66
N GLY A 123 4.31 7.69 2.67
CA GLY A 123 3.41 7.62 3.82
C GLY A 123 2.24 6.64 3.65
N GLU A 124 2.03 6.07 2.46
CA GLU A 124 1.11 4.95 2.28
C GLU A 124 1.69 3.64 2.84
N ILE A 125 0.81 2.70 3.15
CA ILE A 125 1.17 1.31 3.45
C ILE A 125 0.50 0.41 2.43
N ILE A 126 1.29 -0.45 1.77
CA ILE A 126 0.75 -1.48 0.89
C ILE A 126 0.52 -2.74 1.71
N GLY A 127 -0.72 -3.21 1.79
CA GLY A 127 -1.08 -4.52 2.32
C GLY A 127 -1.30 -5.50 1.17
N LEU A 128 -0.72 -6.69 1.28
CA LEU A 128 -1.10 -7.83 0.45
C LEU A 128 -1.58 -8.95 1.35
N THR A 129 -2.71 -9.55 0.98
CA THR A 129 -3.29 -10.65 1.73
C THR A 129 -3.74 -11.76 0.79
N PHE A 130 -3.72 -12.99 1.29
CA PHE A 130 -4.15 -14.19 0.59
C PHE A 130 -4.95 -15.05 1.56
N GLU A 131 -6.24 -15.23 1.26
CA GLU A 131 -7.20 -15.86 2.14
C GLU A 131 -7.30 -17.35 1.81
N ARG A 132 -7.50 -18.18 2.83
CA ARG A 132 -7.58 -19.64 2.69
C ARG A 132 -8.93 -20.14 3.18
N TRP A 133 -9.48 -21.12 2.45
CA TRP A 133 -10.69 -21.83 2.82
C TRP A 133 -10.57 -22.49 4.20
N ILE A 134 -11.63 -22.41 5.01
CA ILE A 134 -11.72 -23.04 6.34
C ILE A 134 -11.45 -24.56 6.26
N GLU A 135 -11.95 -25.22 5.23
CA GLU A 135 -11.78 -26.67 5.04
C GLU A 135 -10.32 -27.09 4.75
N ARG A 136 -9.46 -26.18 4.28
CA ARG A 136 -8.06 -26.48 3.93
C ARG A 136 -7.08 -26.31 5.08
N GLY A 137 -7.57 -26.00 6.28
CA GLY A 137 -6.75 -25.81 7.47
C GLY A 137 -5.83 -24.59 7.40
N LYS A 138 -5.12 -24.35 8.51
CA LYS A 138 -4.13 -23.28 8.61
C LYS A 138 -3.05 -23.43 7.51
N PRO A 139 -2.60 -22.33 6.87
CA PRO A 139 -1.50 -22.37 5.92
C PRO A 139 -0.22 -22.98 6.52
N SER A 140 0.51 -23.71 5.69
CA SER A 140 1.80 -24.31 6.05
C SER A 140 2.96 -23.34 5.80
N ALA A 141 4.13 -23.63 6.40
CA ALA A 141 5.35 -22.86 6.10
C ALA A 141 5.73 -22.89 4.61
N LYS A 142 5.36 -23.96 3.89
CA LYS A 142 5.57 -24.07 2.44
C LYS A 142 4.68 -23.08 1.67
N ASP A 143 3.44 -22.89 2.11
CA ASP A 143 2.52 -21.92 1.49
C ASP A 143 3.08 -20.49 1.67
N CYS A 144 3.58 -20.15 2.87
CA CYS A 144 4.26 -18.87 3.12
C CYS A 144 5.51 -18.68 2.25
N ALA A 145 6.35 -19.71 2.11
CA ALA A 145 7.60 -19.62 1.36
C ALA A 145 7.40 -19.25 -0.13
N VAL A 146 6.28 -19.67 -0.73
CA VAL A 146 5.92 -19.28 -2.11
C VAL A 146 5.66 -17.77 -2.18
N LEU A 147 4.92 -17.22 -1.23
CA LEU A 147 4.63 -15.78 -1.17
C LEU A 147 5.88 -14.97 -0.83
N ASP A 148 6.72 -15.46 0.08
CA ASP A 148 7.98 -14.81 0.46
C ASP A 148 8.94 -14.68 -0.72
N ALA A 149 8.99 -15.68 -1.60
CA ALA A 149 9.80 -15.61 -2.83
C ALA A 149 9.33 -14.48 -3.77
N LEU A 150 8.04 -14.13 -3.75
CA LEU A 150 7.45 -13.08 -4.58
C LEU A 150 7.48 -11.70 -3.91
N ARG A 151 7.56 -11.64 -2.58
CA ARG A 151 7.52 -10.39 -1.80
C ARG A 151 8.51 -9.31 -2.28
N PRO A 152 9.78 -9.62 -2.61
CA PRO A 152 10.71 -8.60 -3.13
C PRO A 152 10.30 -8.02 -4.49
N HIS A 153 9.56 -8.77 -5.31
CA HIS A 153 9.05 -8.29 -6.59
C HIS A 153 7.83 -7.39 -6.38
N LEU A 154 6.92 -7.78 -5.49
CA LEU A 154 5.75 -6.98 -5.09
C LEU A 154 6.17 -5.64 -4.46
N ALA A 155 7.19 -5.64 -3.59
CA ALA A 155 7.72 -4.42 -2.99
C ALA A 155 8.34 -3.49 -4.03
N ARG A 156 9.13 -4.03 -4.95
CA ARG A 156 9.73 -3.24 -6.03
C ARG A 156 8.69 -2.70 -7.00
N SER A 157 7.66 -3.49 -7.34
CA SER A 157 6.61 -3.04 -8.25
C SER A 157 5.80 -1.90 -7.62
N ALA A 158 5.49 -1.97 -6.32
CA ALA A 158 4.88 -0.87 -5.59
C ALA A 158 5.73 0.41 -5.59
N LEU A 159 7.06 0.30 -5.40
CA LEU A 159 7.98 1.43 -5.47
C LEU A 159 8.03 2.07 -6.87
N VAL A 160 8.07 1.24 -7.91
CA VAL A 160 8.05 1.70 -9.31
C VAL A 160 6.74 2.45 -9.61
N ALA A 161 5.59 1.90 -9.20
CA ALA A 161 4.29 2.56 -9.37
C ALA A 161 4.25 3.91 -8.63
N ALA A 162 4.75 3.97 -7.39
CA ALA A 162 4.80 5.20 -6.61
C ALA A 162 5.68 6.26 -7.28
N ARG A 163 6.86 5.88 -7.80
CA ARG A 163 7.77 6.80 -8.50
C ARG A 163 7.13 7.38 -9.75
N LEU A 164 6.50 6.54 -10.57
CA LEU A 164 5.83 7.00 -11.79
C LEU A 164 4.65 7.93 -11.49
N ARG A 165 3.87 7.65 -10.44
CA ARG A 165 2.78 8.53 -9.99
C ARG A 165 3.33 9.89 -9.58
N LEU A 166 4.46 9.95 -8.88
CA LEU A 166 5.10 11.21 -8.50
C LEU A 166 5.58 11.99 -9.74
N GLU A 167 6.26 11.34 -10.68
CA GLU A 167 6.74 11.99 -11.91
C GLU A 167 5.58 12.58 -12.74
N ARG A 168 4.45 11.86 -12.85
CA ARG A 168 3.24 12.37 -13.50
C ARG A 168 2.65 13.58 -12.76
N ALA A 169 2.67 13.55 -11.43
CA ALA A 169 2.17 14.65 -10.62
C ALA A 169 3.06 15.91 -10.73
N GLU A 170 4.39 15.73 -10.77
CA GLU A 170 5.35 16.79 -11.03
C GLU A 170 5.15 17.42 -12.42
N ALA A 171 4.93 16.60 -13.45
CA ALA A 171 4.62 17.08 -14.80
C ALA A 171 3.32 17.91 -14.82
N ALA A 172 2.28 17.50 -14.08
CA ALA A 172 1.04 18.26 -13.96
C ALA A 172 1.25 19.61 -13.26
N VAL A 173 2.06 19.67 -12.19
CA VAL A 173 2.44 20.94 -11.53
C VAL A 173 3.20 21.86 -12.49
N SER A 174 4.11 21.31 -13.30
CA SER A 174 4.84 22.09 -14.31
C SER A 174 3.91 22.66 -15.38
N ALA A 175 2.92 21.89 -15.85
CA ALA A 175 1.90 22.38 -16.78
C ALA A 175 1.04 23.49 -16.17
N LEU A 176 0.67 23.38 -14.89
CA LEU A 176 -0.07 24.42 -14.17
C LEU A 176 0.76 25.70 -13.96
N ASP A 177 2.07 25.58 -13.73
CA ASP A 177 2.97 26.74 -13.70
C ASP A 177 2.96 27.51 -15.02
N ALA A 178 3.00 26.81 -16.16
CA ALA A 178 2.94 27.45 -17.47
C ALA A 178 1.63 28.22 -17.72
N MET A 179 0.55 27.85 -17.03
CA MET A 179 -0.75 28.54 -17.09
C MET A 179 -0.94 29.61 -16.01
N GLY A 180 0.06 29.83 -15.13
CA GLY A 180 -0.07 30.78 -14.04
C GLY A 180 -0.96 30.31 -12.88
N VAL A 181 -1.21 29.00 -12.78
CA VAL A 181 -2.11 28.41 -11.77
C VAL A 181 -1.29 27.90 -10.59
N PRO A 182 -1.53 28.36 -9.36
CA PRO A 182 -0.89 27.82 -8.17
C PRO A 182 -1.16 26.32 -7.98
N ALA A 183 -0.11 25.51 -7.81
CA ALA A 183 -0.24 24.06 -7.66
C ALA A 183 0.87 23.45 -6.79
N ALA A 184 0.53 22.37 -6.07
CA ALA A 184 1.46 21.54 -5.32
C ALA A 184 1.02 20.07 -5.31
N VAL A 185 1.99 19.16 -5.17
CA VAL A 185 1.75 17.74 -4.88
C VAL A 185 1.91 17.52 -3.39
N ILE A 186 0.94 16.84 -2.77
CA ILE A 186 0.92 16.54 -1.35
C ILE A 186 0.99 15.02 -1.16
N SER A 187 1.83 14.54 -0.25
CA SER A 187 1.92 13.13 0.12
C SER A 187 0.69 12.68 0.92
N GLY A 188 0.52 11.36 1.09
CA GLY A 188 -0.53 10.82 1.98
C GLY A 188 -0.35 11.22 3.45
N SER A 189 0.85 11.67 3.84
CA SER A 189 1.14 12.21 5.17
C SER A 189 0.88 13.72 5.28
N GLY A 190 0.37 14.37 4.24
CA GLY A 190 0.10 15.81 4.22
C GLY A 190 1.33 16.68 3.97
N CYS A 191 2.45 16.12 3.52
CA CYS A 191 3.67 16.88 3.23
C CYS A 191 3.69 17.34 1.77
N VAL A 192 4.08 18.59 1.52
CA VAL A 192 4.32 19.07 0.14
C VAL A 192 5.56 18.37 -0.42
N LEU A 193 5.39 17.65 -1.52
CA LEU A 193 6.47 16.97 -2.25
C LEU A 193 7.08 17.86 -3.33
N THR A 194 6.23 18.64 -4.01
CA THR A 194 6.65 19.65 -5.00
C THR A 194 5.60 20.76 -5.07
N ALA A 195 6.00 21.97 -5.42
CA ALA A 195 5.13 23.13 -5.60
C ALA A 195 5.67 24.04 -6.70
N ASN A 196 4.79 24.80 -7.35
CA ASN A 196 5.21 25.83 -8.30
C ASN A 196 5.31 27.22 -7.65
N ARG A 197 5.97 28.15 -8.34
CA ARG A 197 6.23 29.50 -7.80
C ARG A 197 4.96 30.27 -7.43
N PHE A 198 3.85 29.99 -8.11
CA PHE A 198 2.57 30.61 -7.82
C PHE A 198 1.98 30.09 -6.52
N PHE A 199 2.15 28.79 -6.23
CA PHE A 199 1.80 28.20 -4.93
C PHE A 199 2.65 28.77 -3.81
N ASP A 200 3.97 28.86 -4.01
CA ASP A 200 4.88 29.45 -3.02
C ASP A 200 4.56 30.92 -2.71
N ALA A 201 4.03 31.65 -3.70
CA ALA A 201 3.59 33.04 -3.54
C ALA A 201 2.25 33.20 -2.79
N MET A 202 1.47 32.13 -2.56
CA MET A 202 0.14 32.22 -1.92
C MET A 202 0.16 32.47 -0.40
N GLY A 203 1.33 32.56 0.25
CA GLY A 203 1.44 32.91 1.67
C GLY A 203 0.70 31.94 2.62
N HIS A 204 0.15 32.45 3.73
CA HIS A 204 -0.42 31.66 4.85
C HIS A 204 -1.84 31.07 4.61
N ILE A 205 -2.28 30.93 3.35
CA ILE A 205 -3.63 30.43 3.04
C ILE A 205 -3.74 28.92 3.34
N PHE A 206 -2.62 28.19 3.38
CA PHE A 206 -2.56 26.77 3.73
C PHE A 206 -1.99 26.58 5.13
N VAL A 207 -2.77 26.00 6.04
CA VAL A 207 -2.28 25.55 7.35
C VAL A 207 -1.57 24.21 7.16
N LEU A 208 -0.25 24.25 7.01
CA LEU A 208 0.61 23.07 6.97
C LEU A 208 0.85 22.57 8.41
N SER A 209 0.14 21.54 8.85
CA SER A 209 0.37 20.92 10.15
C SER A 209 1.67 20.08 10.14
N ARG A 210 2.76 20.67 10.65
CA ARG A 210 4.09 20.08 10.97
C ARG A 210 4.87 19.46 9.79
N LEU A 211 5.79 20.24 9.22
CA LEU A 211 6.87 19.75 8.36
C LEU A 211 8.09 19.26 9.17
N VAL A 212 8.58 18.06 8.84
CA VAL A 212 10.01 17.78 8.84
C VAL A 212 10.47 17.97 7.39
N VAL A 213 11.12 19.10 7.10
CA VAL A 213 11.81 19.28 5.82
C VAL A 213 13.06 18.40 5.86
N SER A 214 13.12 17.35 5.04
CA SER A 214 14.41 16.70 4.76
C SER A 214 15.21 17.59 3.82
N PRO A 215 16.45 17.99 4.16
CA PRO A 215 17.26 18.81 3.28
C PRO A 215 17.64 18.01 2.02
N SER A 216 17.44 18.60 0.85
CA SER A 216 17.94 18.07 -0.41
C SER A 216 19.48 17.99 -0.40
N PRO A 217 20.09 16.92 -0.93
CA PRO A 217 21.54 16.74 -0.95
C PRO A 217 22.17 17.50 -2.14
N THR A 218 21.97 18.82 -2.23
CA THR A 218 22.64 19.62 -3.26
C THR A 218 22.74 21.10 -2.85
N ALA A 219 23.55 21.40 -1.83
CA ALA A 219 24.19 22.72 -1.66
C ALA A 219 25.25 22.67 -0.54
N ALA A 220 26.26 21.82 -0.65
CA ALA A 220 27.50 21.98 0.10
C ALA A 220 28.55 22.59 -0.83
N ARG A 221 28.54 23.91 -0.99
CA ARG A 221 29.73 24.68 -1.40
C ARG A 221 29.51 26.18 -1.20
N THR A 222 30.56 26.79 -0.67
CA THR A 222 30.89 28.22 -0.57
C THR A 222 30.28 29.01 0.60
N GLY A 223 31.17 29.62 1.41
CA GLY A 223 30.80 30.74 2.27
C GLY A 223 31.52 30.87 3.62
N SER A 224 32.86 30.88 3.64
CA SER A 224 33.63 31.40 4.78
C SER A 224 33.30 32.88 5.02
N PHE A 225 32.90 33.28 6.23
CA PHE A 225 33.25 34.60 6.77
C PHE A 225 33.32 34.56 8.31
N ARG A 226 34.55 34.67 8.82
CA ARG A 226 34.88 35.20 10.16
C ARG A 226 34.61 36.71 10.15
N THR A 227 34.08 37.28 11.24
CA THR A 227 34.87 38.14 12.15
C THR A 227 34.06 38.62 13.37
N ARG A 228 34.74 38.49 14.53
CA ARG A 228 34.66 39.19 15.82
C ARG A 228 33.33 39.26 16.56
#